data_AF-A0A822CE98-F1
#
_entry.id   AF-A0A822CE98-F1
#
_cell.length_a   1.000
_cell.length_b   1.000
_cell.length_c   1.000
_cell.angle_alpha   90.00
_cell.angle_beta   90.00
_cell.angle_gamma   90.00
#
_symmetry.space_group_name_H-M   'P 1'
#
loop_
_entity.id
_entity.type
_entity.pdbx_description
1 polymer ?
#
loop_
_entity_poly.entity_id
_entity_poly.type
_entity_poly.pdbx_seq_one_letter_code
_entity_poly.pdbx_strand_id
1 'polypeptide(L)'
;MVCETASFVLLELIRCLYLVPSFKDLREYDQYSLIEQSWPFVCLLTSAEMKKFVDQNETVDDESQYVLFQSIVKDLVLRSIDQTEYTLLKSIITFNIRK
;
A
#
# COMPACT_ATOMS: atom_id res chain seq x y z
N MET A 1 14.96 0.94 7.14
CA MET A 1 14.15 -0.27 6.87
C MET A 1 12.77 0.06 6.27
N VAL A 2 12.15 1.20 6.59
CA VAL A 2 10.90 1.70 5.97
C VAL A 2 11.02 1.85 4.47
N CYS A 3 12.02 2.60 3.99
CA CYS A 3 12.21 2.85 2.57
C CYS A 3 12.48 1.57 1.78
N GLU A 4 13.21 0.61 2.36
CA GLU A 4 13.49 -0.69 1.75
C GLU A 4 12.21 -1.53 1.64
N THR A 5 11.40 -1.55 2.70
CA THR A 5 10.10 -2.25 2.72
C THR A 5 9.14 -1.62 1.72
N ALA A 6 9.06 -0.29 1.68
CA ALA A 6 8.23 0.44 0.72
C ALA A 6 8.68 0.19 -0.72
N SER A 7 9.99 0.17 -0.98
CA SER A 7 10.55 -0.13 -2.30
C SER A 7 10.21 -1.56 -2.74
N PHE A 8 10.32 -2.54 -1.83
CA PHE A 8 9.94 -3.92 -2.12
C PHE A 8 8.44 -4.05 -2.42
N VAL A 9 7.58 -3.42 -1.61
CA VAL A 9 6.13 -3.45 -1.83
C VAL A 9 5.75 -2.76 -3.14
N LEU A 10 6.40 -1.64 -3.48
CA LEU A 10 6.18 -0.95 -4.75
C LEU A 10 6.56 -1.83 -5.94
N LEU A 11 7.71 -2.50 -5.91
CA LEU A 11 8.13 -3.42 -6.97
C LEU A 11 7.16 -4.59 -7.12
N GLU A 12 6.69 -5.15 -6.00
CA GLU A 12 5.73 -6.25 -6.02
C GLU A 12 4.35 -5.80 -6.52
N LEU A 13 3.91 -4.59 -6.16
CA LEU A 13 2.69 -3.98 -6.70
C LEU A 13 2.79 -3.83 -8.22
N ILE A 14 3.90 -3.28 -8.72
CA ILE A 14 4.14 -3.15 -10.16
C ILE A 14 4.08 -4.53 -10.82
N ARG A 15 4.80 -5.52 -10.29
CA ARG A 15 4.81 -6.90 -10.81
C ARG A 15 3.41 -7.49 -10.88
N CYS A 16 2.61 -7.31 -9.82
CA CYS A 16 1.22 -7.79 -9.76
C CYS A 16 0.33 -7.10 -10.78
N LEU A 17 0.44 -5.77 -10.95
CA LEU A 17 -0.38 -5.01 -11.89
C LEU A 17 -0.09 -5.41 -13.34
N TYR A 18 1.18 -5.68 -13.67
CA TYR A 18 1.56 -6.23 -14.98
C TYR A 18 1.10 -7.69 -15.20
N LEU A 19 0.41 -8.33 -14.26
CA LEU A 19 -0.30 -9.59 -14.52
C LEU A 19 -1.78 -9.37 -14.85
N VAL A 20 -2.33 -8.18 -14.60
CA VAL A 20 -3.74 -7.85 -14.82
C VAL A 20 -3.94 -7.37 -16.28
N PRO A 21 -4.73 -8.06 -17.11
CA PRO A 21 -4.92 -7.67 -18.51
C PRO A 21 -5.45 -6.24 -18.68
N SER A 22 -6.47 -5.87 -17.89
CA SER A 22 -7.07 -4.53 -17.94
C SER A 22 -6.12 -3.41 -17.55
N PHE A 23 -5.06 -3.70 -16.78
CA PHE A 23 -4.01 -2.73 -16.47
C PHE A 23 -3.09 -2.51 -17.68
N LYS A 24 -2.75 -3.57 -18.42
CA LYS A 24 -1.92 -3.47 -19.63
C LYS A 24 -2.60 -2.71 -20.76
N ASP A 25 -3.93 -2.75 -20.80
CA ASP A 25 -4.73 -2.03 -21.78
C ASP A 25 -4.80 -0.52 -21.52
N LEU A 26 -4.38 -0.05 -20.33
CA LEU A 26 -4.28 1.37 -20.02
C LEU A 26 -3.11 2.02 -20.76
N ARG A 27 -3.21 3.33 -21.02
CA ARG A 27 -2.07 4.11 -21.51
C ARG A 27 -0.98 4.16 -20.44
N GLU A 28 0.29 4.23 -20.85
CA GLU A 28 1.42 4.30 -19.90
C GLU A 28 1.24 5.41 -18.86
N TYR A 29 0.80 6.60 -19.26
CA TYR A 29 0.52 7.69 -18.33
C TYR A 29 -0.52 7.30 -17.26
N ASP A 30 -1.59 6.60 -17.66
CA ASP A 30 -2.62 6.15 -16.74
C ASP A 30 -2.11 5.02 -15.84
N GLN A 31 -1.25 4.13 -16.34
CA GLN A 31 -0.57 3.10 -15.55
C GLN A 31 0.32 3.73 -14.46
N TYR A 32 1.15 4.70 -14.84
CA TYR A 32 2.00 5.44 -13.89
C TYR A 32 1.17 6.19 -12.85
N SER A 33 0.15 6.93 -13.30
CA SER A 33 -0.75 7.67 -12.41
C SER A 33 -1.44 6.75 -11.41
N LEU A 34 -1.89 5.57 -11.84
CA LEU A 34 -2.53 4.59 -10.97
C LEU A 34 -1.55 4.06 -9.90
N ILE A 35 -0.33 3.73 -10.29
CA ILE A 35 0.72 3.27 -9.37
C ILE A 35 1.07 4.38 -8.38
N GLU A 36 1.36 5.59 -8.88
CA GLU A 36 1.78 6.74 -8.09
C GLU A 36 0.76 7.08 -6.99
N GLN A 37 -0.53 7.03 -7.33
CA GLN A 37 -1.58 7.39 -6.39
C GLN A 37 -1.93 6.24 -5.42
N SER A 38 -1.72 4.98 -5.81
CA SER A 38 -2.15 3.81 -5.00
C SER A 38 -1.07 3.25 -4.10
N TRP A 39 0.21 3.35 -4.47
CA TRP A 39 1.29 2.64 -3.78
C TRP A 39 1.41 2.96 -2.27
N PRO A 40 1.18 4.20 -1.77
CA PRO A 40 1.32 4.48 -0.34
C PRO A 40 0.30 3.71 0.49
N PHE A 41 -0.92 3.60 -0.03
CA PHE A 41 -2.02 2.90 0.62
C PHE A 41 -1.84 1.38 0.56
N VAL A 42 -1.36 0.85 -0.57
CA VAL A 42 -1.00 -0.57 -0.69
C VAL A 42 0.13 -0.92 0.28
N CYS A 43 1.11 -0.02 0.44
CA CYS A 43 2.17 -0.16 1.43
C CYS A 43 1.60 -0.21 2.84
N LEU A 44 0.67 0.68 3.19
CA LEU A 44 0.04 0.71 4.51
C LEU A 44 -0.73 -0.59 4.80
N LEU A 45 -1.54 -1.07 3.85
CA LEU A 45 -2.26 -2.34 3.99
C LEU A 45 -1.32 -3.53 4.13
N THR A 46 -0.19 -3.53 3.39
CA THR A 46 0.80 -4.60 3.47
C THR A 46 1.54 -4.59 4.81
N SER A 47 1.86 -3.41 5.35
CA SER A 47 2.42 -3.29 6.70
C SER A 47 1.46 -3.80 7.77
N ALA A 48 0.16 -3.52 7.64
CA ALA A 48 -0.86 -4.03 8.54
C ALA A 48 -1.02 -5.55 8.46
N GLU A 49 -1.09 -6.11 7.24
CA GLU A 49 -1.15 -7.54 6.98
C GLU A 49 0.05 -8.28 7.57
N MET A 50 1.27 -7.74 7.38
CA MET A 50 2.50 -8.31 7.94
C MET A 50 2.68 -8.07 9.45
N LYS A 51 1.78 -7.31 10.08
CA LYS A 51 1.90 -6.83 11.48
C LYS A 51 3.26 -6.15 11.73
N LYS A 52 3.84 -5.54 10.70
CA LYS A 52 5.10 -4.80 10.77
C LYS A 52 4.78 -3.36 11.09
N PHE A 53 4.96 -2.99 12.36
CA PHE A 53 4.92 -1.59 12.77
C PHE A 53 6.22 -0.91 12.35
N VAL A 54 6.11 0.25 11.72
CA VAL A 54 7.29 1.12 11.51
C VAL A 54 7.81 1.49 12.90
N ASP A 55 9.09 1.32 13.16
CA ASP A 55 9.69 1.67 14.44
C ASP A 55 9.85 3.19 14.55
N GLN A 56 9.54 3.80 15.71
CA GLN A 56 9.61 5.27 15.91
C GLN A 56 10.99 5.84 15.64
N ASN A 57 12.01 4.99 15.76
CA ASN A 57 13.41 5.37 15.65
C ASN A 57 13.91 5.53 14.20
N GLU A 58 13.12 5.13 13.20
CA GLU A 58 13.46 5.37 11.79
C GLU A 58 12.87 6.70 11.32
N THR A 59 13.57 7.78 11.67
CA THR A 59 13.55 9.09 10.98
C THR A 59 12.22 9.45 10.34
N VAL A 60 11.20 9.71 11.16
CA VAL A 60 10.03 10.44 10.68
C VAL A 60 10.22 11.90 11.07
N ASP A 61 10.52 12.75 10.09
CA ASP A 61 10.66 14.20 10.28
C ASP A 61 9.35 14.85 10.79
N ASP A 62 8.22 14.13 10.68
CA ASP A 62 6.88 14.57 11.06
C ASP A 62 6.16 13.49 11.90
N GLU A 63 6.27 13.60 13.23
CA GLU A 63 5.63 12.70 14.20
C GLU A 63 4.11 12.51 13.95
N SER A 64 3.44 13.50 13.36
CA SER A 64 1.99 13.45 13.14
C SER A 64 1.58 12.38 12.11
N GLN A 65 2.36 12.23 11.03
CA GLN A 65 2.11 11.24 9.99
C GLN A 65 2.39 9.83 10.49
N TYR A 66 3.40 9.69 11.34
CA TYR A 66 3.72 8.42 11.99
C TYR A 66 2.61 7.93 12.92
N VAL A 67 2.09 8.82 13.77
CA VAL A 67 1.00 8.50 14.69
C VAL A 67 -0.25 8.09 13.91
N LEU A 68 -0.57 8.81 12.82
CA LEU A 68 -1.68 8.46 11.94
C LEU A 68 -1.47 7.08 11.30
N PHE A 69 -0.27 6.82 10.75
CA PHE A 69 0.07 5.53 10.15
C PHE A 69 -0.10 4.37 11.14
N GLN A 70 0.43 4.53 12.35
CA GLN A 70 0.28 3.53 13.41
C GLN A 70 -1.17 3.32 13.81
N SER A 71 -1.97 4.39 13.90
CA SER A 71 -3.39 4.30 14.26
C SER A 71 -4.15 3.47 13.24
N ILE A 72 -3.96 3.73 11.94
CA ILE A 72 -4.65 3.00 10.88
C ILE A 72 -4.21 1.53 10.87
N VAL A 73 -2.92 1.27 10.99
CA VAL A 73 -2.39 -0.11 11.05
C VAL A 73 -2.97 -0.86 12.25
N LYS A 74 -3.01 -0.24 13.44
CA LYS A 74 -3.62 -0.83 14.64
C LYS A 74 -5.10 -1.13 14.43
N ASP A 75 -5.86 -0.21 13.85
CA ASP A 75 -7.30 -0.40 13.59
C ASP A 75 -7.56 -1.56 12.63
N LEU A 76 -6.74 -1.70 11.57
CA LEU A 76 -6.84 -2.80 10.61
C LEU A 76 -6.49 -4.16 11.25
N VAL A 77 -5.47 -4.20 12.11
CA VAL A 77 -5.11 -5.40 12.87
C VAL A 77 -6.21 -5.80 13.85
N LEU A 78 -6.83 -4.82 14.54
CA LEU A 78 -7.93 -5.08 15.48
C LEU A 78 -9.18 -5.63 14.79
N ARG A 79 -9.43 -5.25 13.53
CA ARG A 79 -10.56 -5.76 12.73
C ARG A 79 -10.41 -7.22 12.31
N SER A 80 -9.27 -7.88 12.62
CA SER A 80 -9.01 -9.29 12.29
C SER A 80 -9.26 -9.62 10.82
N ILE A 81 -8.86 -8.69 9.94
CA ILE A 81 -8.98 -8.81 8.49
C ILE A 81 -8.17 -10.02 8.02
N ASP A 82 -8.75 -10.87 7.18
CA ASP A 82 -8.07 -12.03 6.63
C ASP A 82 -7.24 -11.70 5.36
N GLN A 83 -6.45 -12.67 4.91
CA GLN A 83 -5.57 -12.51 3.75
C GLN A 83 -6.33 -12.18 2.45
N THR A 84 -7.52 -12.74 2.28
CA THR A 84 -8.36 -12.51 1.10
C THR A 84 -8.93 -11.10 1.12
N GLU A 85 -9.40 -10.63 2.27
CA GLU A 85 -9.89 -9.27 2.47
C GLU A 85 -8.77 -8.24 2.24
N TYR A 86 -7.55 -8.48 2.72
CA TYR A 86 -6.41 -7.60 2.41
C TYR A 86 -6.13 -7.54 0.91
N THR A 87 -6.20 -8.68 0.21
CA THR A 87 -5.99 -8.75 -1.24
C THR A 87 -7.07 -7.95 -1.98
N LEU A 88 -8.33 -8.09 -1.56
CA LEU A 88 -9.45 -7.32 -2.13
C LEU A 88 -9.31 -5.83 -1.86
N LEU A 89 -8.99 -5.43 -0.63
CA LEU A 89 -8.79 -4.02 -0.26
C LEU A 89 -7.65 -3.38 -1.06
N LYS A 90 -6.52 -4.07 -1.20
CA LYS A 90 -5.40 -3.60 -2.05
C LYS A 90 -5.87 -3.40 -3.48
N SER A 91 -6.60 -4.36 -4.04
CA SER A 91 -7.13 -4.29 -5.41
C SER A 91 -8.12 -3.13 -5.58
N ILE A 92 -9.05 -2.96 -4.64
CA ILE A 92 -10.02 -1.85 -4.64
C ILE A 92 -9.27 -0.52 -4.61
N ILE A 93 -8.33 -0.35 -3.68
CA ILE A 93 -7.56 0.89 -3.58
C ILE A 93 -6.79 1.16 -4.86
N THR A 94 -6.17 0.14 -5.47
CA THR A 94 -5.41 0.34 -6.70
C THR A 94 -6.28 0.78 -7.87
N PHE A 95 -7.49 0.25 -8.03
CA PHE A 95 -8.35 0.55 -9.19
C PHE A 95 -9.47 1.59 -8.93
N ASN A 96 -9.67 2.04 -7.69
CA ASN A 96 -10.75 2.96 -7.32
C ASN A 96 -10.26 4.40 -7.06
N ILE A 97 -9.06 4.74 -7.50
CA ILE A 97 -8.58 6.11 -7.41
C ILE A 97 -9.25 6.93 -8.49
N ARG A 98 -10.20 7.77 -8.05
CA ARG A 98 -10.94 8.68 -8.92
C ARG A 98 -10.05 9.86 -9.26
N LYS A 99 -9.90 10.13 -10.56
CA LYS A 99 -9.40 11.41 -11.08
C LYS A 99 -10.35 12.56 -10.71
#